data_AF-G7HVW2-F1
#
_entry.id   AF-G7HVW2-F1
#
_cell.length_a   1.000
_cell.length_b   1.000
_cell.length_c   1.000
_cell.angle_alpha   90.00
_cell.angle_beta   90.00
_cell.angle_gamma   90.00
#
_symmetry.space_group_name_H-M   'P 1'
#
loop_
_entity.id
_entity.type
_entity.pdbx_description
1 polymer ?
#
loop_
_entity_poly.entity_id
_entity_poly.type
_entity_poly.pdbx_seq_one_letter_code
_entity_poly.pdbx_strand_id
1 'polypeptide(L)'
;MHNPEGVLSTEDEARMERDVERLEAPVVVEQLHYMVFEENDDNVNDTVEEYLRDNRPDLIGDDSFADGVLIVGVGLDPRQAFVFAGDDVAEALDLRDSSHLDDSLDAIKPGVEDNNIPAGLFAGANAATDISTLAEDRYNDAVGDRIGAMVGSGIGGGGVIFATGMSIGAYRRSKAKKIAQARAEMSLVGKEYGELATRLDQIDIRAHSLTSPFANATMRNEWEEVRDRFFNIHGQVDSLGNLTSQSPDEKYLEQADAIHQAAVTTREVSHAEDNIDKLYRLEHGDDVVRRTELQALRDDVVEAQVALDDADSGLYRELQNLRERADSMMNRTQDSGFLDEYVLLLGDYRTALEQLRKQKFDDLDESENTALVAPGITSPDYRVGYGYNNFVPFWALSTWHSDNSAAQSSGSGGGANTGFSSGFSGAGGSSSF
;
A
#
# COMPACT_ATOMS: atom_id res chain seq x y z
N MET A 1 -11.68 28.92 9.26
CA MET A 1 -11.83 28.64 10.70
C MET A 1 -13.27 28.91 11.07
N HIS A 2 -13.90 27.96 11.75
CA HIS A 2 -15.29 27.98 12.21
C HIS A 2 -15.32 27.62 13.70
N ASN A 3 -15.69 28.60 14.52
CA ASN A 3 -15.74 28.49 15.98
C ASN A 3 -17.04 29.16 16.48
N PRO A 4 -18.23 28.61 16.12
CA PRO A 4 -19.51 29.28 16.35
C PRO A 4 -19.81 29.56 17.83
N GLU A 5 -19.42 28.67 18.74
CA GLU A 5 -19.64 28.84 20.19
C GLU A 5 -18.48 29.51 20.92
N GLY A 6 -17.37 29.81 20.25
CA GLY A 6 -16.23 30.51 20.85
C GLY A 6 -15.37 29.64 21.78
N VAL A 7 -15.31 28.33 21.51
CA VAL A 7 -14.48 27.35 22.22
C VAL A 7 -12.99 27.69 22.11
N LEU A 8 -12.53 28.04 20.90
CA LEU A 8 -11.15 28.48 20.69
C LEU A 8 -10.96 29.92 21.14
N SER A 9 -9.86 30.20 21.83
CA SER A 9 -9.46 31.58 22.12
C SER A 9 -8.89 32.25 20.87
N THR A 10 -8.83 33.59 20.86
CA THR A 10 -8.17 34.33 19.77
C THR A 10 -6.69 33.97 19.61
N GLU A 11 -6.03 33.53 20.69
CA GLU A 11 -4.64 33.07 20.64
C GLU A 11 -4.52 31.71 19.95
N ASP A 12 -5.49 30.81 20.20
CA ASP A 12 -5.60 29.52 19.54
C ASP A 12 -5.85 29.68 18.04
N GLU A 13 -6.80 30.52 17.65
CA GLU A 13 -7.10 30.80 16.24
C GLU A 13 -5.88 31.36 15.50
N ALA A 14 -5.18 32.34 16.11
CA ALA A 14 -3.97 32.92 15.54
C ALA A 14 -2.82 31.91 15.46
N ARG A 15 -2.75 30.95 16.40
CA ARG A 15 -1.78 29.85 16.34
C ARG A 15 -2.09 28.92 15.18
N MET A 16 -3.34 28.54 15.01
CA MET A 16 -3.77 27.66 13.92
C MET A 16 -3.50 28.29 12.55
N GLU A 17 -3.75 29.60 12.39
CA GLU A 17 -3.43 30.32 11.15
C GLU A 17 -1.94 30.26 10.79
N ARG A 18 -1.04 30.39 11.80
CA ARG A 18 0.40 30.26 11.58
C ARG A 18 0.80 28.81 11.29
N ASP A 19 0.17 27.87 11.97
CA ASP A 19 0.51 26.47 11.87
C ASP A 19 0.19 25.93 10.45
N VAL A 20 -0.87 26.44 9.80
CA VAL A 20 -1.24 26.10 8.41
C VAL A 20 -0.10 26.37 7.41
N GLU A 21 0.75 27.38 7.63
CA GLU A 21 1.90 27.65 6.74
C GLU A 21 2.93 26.50 6.72
N ARG A 22 2.85 25.59 7.70
CA ARG A 22 3.70 24.41 7.81
C ARG A 22 3.08 23.16 7.19
N LEU A 23 1.80 23.20 6.78
CA LEU A 23 1.15 22.08 6.13
C LEU A 23 1.58 22.00 4.67
N GLU A 24 2.08 20.83 4.26
CA GLU A 24 2.39 20.54 2.87
C GLU A 24 1.15 19.97 2.17
N ALA A 25 0.12 20.81 1.99
CA ALA A 25 -1.11 20.39 1.33
C ALA A 25 -0.92 20.26 -0.20
N PRO A 26 -1.39 19.17 -0.83
CA PRO A 26 -1.34 19.04 -2.28
C PRO A 26 -2.22 20.08 -2.98
N VAL A 27 -1.88 20.42 -4.23
CA VAL A 27 -2.51 21.49 -5.03
C VAL A 27 -4.03 21.32 -5.21
N VAL A 28 -4.54 20.09 -5.07
CA VAL A 28 -5.99 19.80 -5.11
C VAL A 28 -6.74 20.39 -3.91
N VAL A 29 -6.08 20.61 -2.77
CA VAL A 29 -6.65 21.28 -1.60
C VAL A 29 -6.54 22.79 -1.81
N GLU A 30 -7.60 23.39 -2.33
CA GLU A 30 -7.68 24.83 -2.54
C GLU A 30 -8.05 25.58 -1.25
N GLN A 31 -8.80 24.93 -0.35
CA GLN A 31 -9.27 25.53 0.90
C GLN A 31 -9.26 24.51 2.05
N LEU A 32 -8.60 24.87 3.15
CA LEU A 32 -8.64 24.14 4.42
C LEU A 32 -9.50 24.89 5.44
N HIS A 33 -10.49 24.20 6.02
CA HIS A 33 -11.40 24.75 7.03
C HIS A 33 -11.34 23.95 8.32
N TYR A 34 -10.86 24.59 9.39
CA TYR A 34 -11.01 24.05 10.74
C TYR A 34 -12.39 24.34 11.32
N MET A 35 -13.01 23.36 11.98
CA MET A 35 -14.30 23.50 12.65
C MET A 35 -14.26 22.94 14.07
N VAL A 36 -14.80 23.69 15.03
CA VAL A 36 -14.91 23.25 16.43
C VAL A 36 -16.31 23.55 16.92
N PHE A 37 -16.98 22.53 17.47
CA PHE A 37 -18.31 22.65 18.07
C PHE A 37 -18.24 22.35 19.57
N GLU A 38 -18.80 23.23 20.40
CA GLU A 38 -18.97 22.95 21.83
C GLU A 38 -19.99 21.83 22.07
N GLU A 39 -21.11 21.93 21.37
CA GLU A 39 -22.21 20.96 21.37
C GLU A 39 -22.48 20.54 19.92
N ASN A 40 -22.72 19.25 19.69
CA ASN A 40 -23.07 18.69 18.40
C ASN A 40 -24.12 17.59 18.53
N ASP A 41 -24.71 17.19 17.41
CA ASP A 41 -25.63 16.06 17.39
C ASP A 41 -24.88 14.75 17.70
N ASP A 42 -25.63 13.70 18.06
CA ASP A 42 -25.11 12.34 18.23
C ASP A 42 -24.29 11.87 17.01
N ASN A 43 -24.63 12.40 15.83
CA ASN A 43 -23.88 12.27 14.60
C ASN A 43 -23.35 13.64 14.15
N VAL A 44 -22.09 13.96 14.47
CA VAL A 44 -21.45 15.22 14.07
C VAL A 44 -21.46 15.48 12.55
N ASN A 45 -21.62 14.45 11.71
CA ASN A 45 -21.77 14.61 10.27
C ASN A 45 -22.99 15.49 9.93
N ASP A 46 -24.10 15.28 10.63
CA ASP A 46 -25.33 16.03 10.43
C ASP A 46 -25.15 17.48 10.90
N THR A 47 -24.48 17.69 12.04
CA THR A 47 -24.14 19.03 12.55
C THR A 47 -23.31 19.83 11.54
N VAL A 48 -22.30 19.19 10.91
CA VAL A 48 -21.47 19.84 9.89
C VAL A 48 -22.27 20.16 8.63
N GLU A 49 -23.11 19.24 8.16
CA GLU A 49 -23.98 19.47 7.01
C GLU A 49 -24.90 20.67 7.26
N GLU A 50 -25.65 20.66 8.37
CA GLU A 50 -26.60 21.71 8.72
C GLU A 50 -25.90 23.07 8.88
N TYR A 51 -24.78 23.10 9.62
CA TYR A 51 -23.99 24.31 9.81
C TYR A 51 -23.52 24.90 8.48
N LEU A 52 -23.00 24.07 7.57
CA LEU A 52 -22.51 24.54 6.28
C LEU A 52 -23.65 25.03 5.37
N ARG A 53 -24.80 24.34 5.35
CA ARG A 53 -25.96 24.79 4.56
C ARG A 53 -26.44 26.17 5.00
N ASP A 54 -26.43 26.44 6.29
CA ASP A 54 -26.92 27.71 6.85
C ASP A 54 -25.89 28.85 6.76
N ASN A 55 -24.60 28.54 6.96
CA ASN A 55 -23.57 29.56 7.17
C ASN A 55 -22.58 29.69 6.01
N ARG A 56 -22.32 28.62 5.26
CA ARG A 56 -21.31 28.54 4.20
C ARG A 56 -21.79 27.69 3.01
N PRO A 57 -22.87 28.11 2.32
CA PRO A 57 -23.38 27.39 1.16
C PRO A 57 -22.41 27.37 -0.03
N ASP A 58 -21.29 28.09 0.05
CA ASP A 58 -20.20 28.02 -0.91
C ASP A 58 -19.30 26.78 -0.73
N LEU A 59 -19.32 26.15 0.45
CA LEU A 59 -18.51 24.97 0.79
C LEU A 59 -19.27 23.64 0.65
N ILE A 60 -20.58 23.70 0.39
CA ILE A 60 -21.45 22.53 0.31
C ILE A 60 -22.40 22.63 -0.89
N GLY A 61 -22.46 21.56 -1.68
CA GLY A 61 -23.37 21.42 -2.81
C GLY A 61 -24.71 20.79 -2.42
N ASP A 62 -25.45 20.35 -3.44
CA ASP A 62 -26.71 19.63 -3.22
C ASP A 62 -26.45 18.29 -2.50
N ASP A 63 -25.48 17.51 -2.99
CA ASP A 63 -25.23 16.12 -2.58
C ASP A 63 -23.81 15.83 -2.05
N SER A 64 -22.85 16.75 -2.20
CA SER A 64 -21.46 16.59 -1.69
C SER A 64 -20.82 17.93 -1.33
N PHE A 65 -19.68 17.91 -0.62
CA PHE A 65 -18.91 19.12 -0.32
C PHE A 65 -18.29 19.69 -1.60
N ALA A 66 -18.05 21.00 -1.62
CA ALA A 66 -17.51 21.67 -2.79
C ALA A 66 -16.12 21.15 -3.18
N ASP A 67 -15.84 21.11 -4.48
CA ASP A 67 -14.51 20.74 -5.01
C ASP A 67 -13.41 21.61 -4.36
N GLY A 68 -12.24 21.01 -4.11
CA GLY A 68 -11.09 21.70 -3.53
C GLY A 68 -11.15 21.98 -2.02
N VAL A 69 -12.21 21.54 -1.33
CA VAL A 69 -12.40 21.77 0.11
C VAL A 69 -11.87 20.59 0.93
N LEU A 70 -11.11 20.88 1.99
CA LEU A 70 -10.80 19.98 3.10
C LEU A 70 -11.31 20.60 4.40
N ILE A 71 -12.03 19.82 5.20
CA ILE A 71 -12.59 20.20 6.49
C ILE A 71 -12.03 19.26 7.55
N VAL A 72 -11.49 19.82 8.63
CA VAL A 72 -10.96 19.05 9.76
C VAL A 72 -11.51 19.64 11.04
N GLY A 73 -12.07 18.83 11.92
CA GLY A 73 -12.72 19.38 13.10
C GLY A 73 -13.01 18.40 14.22
N VAL A 74 -13.60 18.95 15.28
CA VAL A 74 -14.00 18.20 16.47
C VAL A 74 -15.29 18.77 17.06
N GLY A 75 -16.19 17.88 17.45
CA GLY A 75 -17.30 18.14 18.37
C GLY A 75 -16.92 17.71 19.78
N LEU A 76 -17.26 18.51 20.81
CA LEU A 76 -16.84 18.25 22.19
C LEU A 76 -17.90 17.57 23.05
N ASP A 77 -19.18 17.64 22.66
CA ASP A 77 -20.29 16.97 23.35
C ASP A 77 -21.39 16.55 22.34
N PRO A 78 -21.44 15.27 21.93
CA PRO A 78 -20.48 14.20 22.26
C PRO A 78 -19.13 14.39 21.55
N ARG A 79 -18.06 13.86 22.17
CA ARG A 79 -16.69 13.91 21.62
C ARG A 79 -16.58 13.11 20.33
N GLN A 80 -16.42 13.81 19.22
CA GLN A 80 -16.29 13.22 17.88
C GLN A 80 -15.28 14.00 17.05
N ALA A 81 -14.27 13.32 16.52
CA ALA A 81 -13.36 13.88 15.53
C ALA A 81 -13.95 13.69 14.14
N PHE A 82 -13.72 14.61 13.21
CA PHE A 82 -14.19 14.49 11.84
C PHE A 82 -13.24 15.09 10.81
N VAL A 83 -13.21 14.46 9.64
CA VAL A 83 -12.50 14.90 8.44
C VAL A 83 -13.45 14.73 7.27
N PHE A 84 -13.71 15.82 6.53
CA PHE A 84 -14.52 15.81 5.33
C PHE A 84 -13.83 16.49 4.18
N ALA A 85 -14.19 16.13 2.96
CA ALA A 85 -13.58 16.72 1.78
C ALA A 85 -14.53 16.77 0.59
N GLY A 86 -14.25 17.71 -0.32
CA GLY A 86 -14.76 17.67 -1.68
C GLY A 86 -14.37 16.36 -2.35
N ASP A 87 -15.17 15.90 -3.31
CA ASP A 87 -15.01 14.58 -3.91
C ASP A 87 -13.64 14.36 -4.58
N ASP A 88 -13.04 15.44 -5.10
CA ASP A 88 -11.73 15.50 -5.73
C ASP A 88 -10.58 15.42 -4.73
N VAL A 89 -10.68 16.17 -3.63
CA VAL A 89 -9.73 16.14 -2.52
C VAL A 89 -9.75 14.77 -1.85
N ALA A 90 -10.94 14.23 -1.58
CA ALA A 90 -11.10 12.92 -0.95
C ALA A 90 -10.53 11.79 -1.80
N GLU A 91 -10.62 11.87 -3.14
CA GLU A 91 -9.98 10.87 -4.01
C GLU A 91 -8.46 11.03 -4.03
N ALA A 92 -7.96 12.27 -4.08
CA ALA A 92 -6.53 12.53 -4.13
C ALA A 92 -5.82 12.15 -2.83
N LEU A 93 -6.50 12.31 -1.70
CA LEU A 93 -6.00 12.04 -0.36
C LEU A 93 -6.46 10.70 0.21
N ASP A 94 -7.21 9.89 -0.53
CA ASP A 94 -7.77 8.62 -0.05
C ASP A 94 -8.54 8.74 1.27
N LEU A 95 -9.56 9.59 1.31
CA LEU A 95 -10.37 9.88 2.50
C LEU A 95 -11.78 9.27 2.42
N ARG A 96 -11.92 8.08 1.81
CA ARG A 96 -13.21 7.37 1.68
C ARG A 96 -13.11 5.96 2.23
N ASP A 97 -13.71 5.72 3.39
CA ASP A 97 -13.77 4.40 4.04
C ASP A 97 -12.40 3.68 3.98
N SER A 98 -11.35 4.39 4.37
CA SER A 98 -9.94 4.01 4.20
C SER A 98 -9.17 4.10 5.52
N SER A 99 -8.06 3.37 5.62
CA SER A 99 -7.13 3.48 6.76
C SER A 99 -6.59 4.91 6.92
N HIS A 100 -6.29 5.59 5.81
CA HIS A 100 -5.80 6.97 5.85
C HIS A 100 -6.83 7.94 6.44
N LEU A 101 -8.14 7.70 6.22
CA LEU A 101 -9.19 8.46 6.89
C LEU A 101 -9.21 8.17 8.40
N ASP A 102 -9.14 6.90 8.79
CA ASP A 102 -9.12 6.51 10.21
C ASP A 102 -7.90 7.10 10.94
N ASP A 103 -6.71 7.02 10.35
CA ASP A 103 -5.47 7.59 10.89
C ASP A 103 -5.55 9.11 11.03
N SER A 104 -6.17 9.77 10.04
CA SER A 104 -6.39 11.23 10.08
C SER A 104 -7.32 11.62 11.23
N LEU A 105 -8.36 10.82 11.48
CA LEU A 105 -9.28 11.02 12.60
C LEU A 105 -8.59 10.76 13.94
N ASP A 106 -7.81 9.69 14.03
CA ASP A 106 -7.08 9.30 15.24
C ASP A 106 -6.00 10.31 15.62
N ALA A 107 -5.32 10.92 14.64
CA ALA A 107 -4.34 11.98 14.87
C ALA A 107 -4.93 13.23 15.57
N ILE A 108 -6.24 13.46 15.47
CA ILE A 108 -6.93 14.57 16.13
C ILE A 108 -7.06 14.33 17.64
N LYS A 109 -7.35 13.08 18.03
CA LYS A 109 -7.86 12.73 19.36
C LYS A 109 -6.88 13.08 20.50
N PRO A 110 -5.57 12.72 20.46
CA PRO A 110 -4.66 12.98 21.57
C PRO A 110 -4.56 14.46 21.92
N GLY A 111 -4.50 15.32 20.89
CA GLY A 111 -4.44 16.77 21.10
C GLY A 111 -5.69 17.30 21.78
N VAL A 112 -6.87 16.81 21.42
CA VAL A 112 -8.14 17.22 22.03
C VAL A 112 -8.28 16.67 23.45
N GLU A 113 -7.89 15.42 23.69
CA GLU A 113 -7.87 14.80 25.03
C GLU A 113 -6.98 15.56 26.01
N ASP A 114 -5.83 16.04 25.54
CA ASP A 114 -4.90 16.89 26.29
C ASP A 114 -5.36 18.37 26.42
N ASN A 115 -6.58 18.70 25.98
CA ASN A 115 -7.13 20.06 25.93
C ASN A 115 -6.29 21.04 25.08
N ASN A 116 -5.67 20.53 24.02
CA ASN A 116 -4.88 21.28 23.05
C ASN A 116 -5.50 21.10 21.65
N ILE A 117 -6.75 21.54 21.51
CA ILE A 117 -7.54 21.44 20.27
C ILE A 117 -6.75 21.95 19.04
N PRO A 118 -6.02 23.09 19.08
CA PRO A 118 -5.19 23.52 17.96
C PRO A 118 -4.16 22.49 17.51
N ALA A 119 -3.50 21.80 18.46
CA ALA A 119 -2.52 20.79 18.12
C ALA A 119 -3.17 19.53 17.53
N GLY A 120 -4.32 19.10 18.09
CA GLY A 120 -5.07 17.96 17.55
C GLY A 120 -5.54 18.22 16.12
N LEU A 121 -6.16 19.37 15.87
CA LEU A 121 -6.63 19.73 14.53
C LEU A 121 -5.47 19.91 13.53
N PHE A 122 -4.34 20.48 13.95
CA PHE A 122 -3.15 20.54 13.10
C PHE A 122 -2.62 19.14 12.78
N ALA A 123 -2.56 18.24 13.76
CA ALA A 123 -2.10 16.86 13.55
C ALA A 123 -3.02 16.10 12.59
N GLY A 124 -4.34 16.20 12.75
CA GLY A 124 -5.31 15.60 11.83
C GLY A 124 -5.23 16.18 10.41
N ALA A 125 -5.09 17.49 10.27
CA ALA A 125 -4.90 18.10 8.95
C ALA A 125 -3.58 17.67 8.30
N ASN A 126 -2.50 17.61 9.08
CA ASN A 126 -1.20 17.15 8.60
C ASN A 126 -1.29 15.71 8.10
N ALA A 127 -1.86 14.81 8.90
CA ALA A 127 -2.11 13.41 8.51
C ALA A 127 -2.98 13.32 7.25
N ALA A 128 -4.12 14.02 7.22
CA ALA A 128 -5.02 14.00 6.05
C ALA A 128 -4.34 14.47 4.76
N THR A 129 -3.45 15.47 4.84
CA THR A 129 -2.74 16.01 3.68
C THR A 129 -1.41 15.32 3.36
N ASP A 130 -0.99 14.36 4.18
CA ASP A 130 0.30 13.69 4.00
C ASP A 130 0.27 12.77 2.78
N ILE A 131 0.72 13.33 1.65
CA ILE A 131 0.85 12.57 0.40
C ILE A 131 2.08 11.69 0.38
N SER A 132 3.02 11.85 1.32
CA SER A 132 4.21 11.02 1.40
C SER A 132 3.88 9.68 2.05
N THR A 133 3.05 9.67 3.09
CA THR A 133 2.42 8.45 3.60
C THR A 133 1.49 7.87 2.55
N LEU A 134 0.65 8.63 1.83
CA LEU A 134 -0.15 8.06 0.73
C LEU A 134 0.68 7.53 -0.45
N ALA A 135 1.89 8.03 -0.68
CA ALA A 135 2.78 7.48 -1.69
C ALA A 135 3.47 6.21 -1.19
N GLU A 136 3.77 6.13 0.11
CA GLU A 136 4.26 4.93 0.80
C GLU A 136 3.15 3.90 1.01
N ASP A 137 1.90 4.31 1.24
CA ASP A 137 0.69 3.51 1.45
C ASP A 137 0.05 3.16 0.14
N ARG A 138 0.16 3.96 -0.93
CA ARG A 138 -0.12 3.48 -2.30
C ARG A 138 1.05 2.71 -2.88
N TYR A 139 2.26 2.83 -2.35
CA TYR A 139 3.36 1.92 -2.69
C TYR A 139 3.22 0.63 -1.89
N ASN A 140 2.78 0.68 -0.63
CA ASN A 140 2.52 -0.43 0.27
C ASN A 140 1.13 -1.05 0.06
N ASP A 141 0.19 -0.38 -0.61
CA ASP A 141 -1.09 -0.86 -1.16
C ASP A 141 -0.93 -1.13 -2.66
N ALA A 142 0.04 -0.61 -3.39
CA ALA A 142 0.39 -1.19 -4.70
C ALA A 142 1.27 -2.43 -4.53
N VAL A 143 2.03 -2.51 -3.43
CA VAL A 143 2.73 -3.69 -2.92
C VAL A 143 1.76 -4.52 -2.09
N GLY A 144 0.72 -3.97 -1.48
CA GLY A 144 -0.27 -4.62 -0.60
C GLY A 144 -1.58 -5.00 -1.27
N ASP A 145 -1.95 -4.39 -2.40
CA ASP A 145 -2.85 -4.95 -3.41
C ASP A 145 -2.07 -5.87 -4.35
N ARG A 146 -0.76 -5.68 -4.57
CA ARG A 146 0.04 -6.73 -5.26
C ARG A 146 0.26 -7.94 -4.37
N ILE A 147 0.47 -7.76 -3.07
CA ILE A 147 0.64 -8.81 -2.07
C ILE A 147 -0.74 -9.29 -1.61
N GLY A 148 -1.77 -8.47 -1.49
CA GLY A 148 -3.15 -8.87 -1.22
C GLY A 148 -3.79 -9.63 -2.38
N ALA A 149 -3.50 -9.24 -3.63
CA ALA A 149 -3.83 -10.05 -4.80
C ALA A 149 -2.93 -11.31 -4.96
N MET A 150 -1.72 -11.35 -4.37
CA MET A 150 -0.87 -12.57 -4.34
C MET A 150 -1.10 -13.48 -3.10
N VAL A 151 -1.59 -12.95 -2.00
CA VAL A 151 -1.85 -13.65 -0.73
C VAL A 151 -3.20 -14.36 -0.79
N GLY A 152 -4.06 -13.99 -1.74
CA GLY A 152 -5.22 -14.76 -2.18
C GLY A 152 -4.96 -15.79 -3.27
N SER A 153 -3.76 -15.87 -3.87
CA SER A 153 -3.43 -16.92 -4.85
C SER A 153 -2.92 -18.17 -4.15
N GLY A 154 -3.81 -18.78 -3.37
CA GLY A 154 -3.72 -20.21 -3.15
C GLY A 154 -3.79 -20.93 -4.50
N ILE A 155 -2.92 -21.92 -4.67
CA ILE A 155 -2.94 -22.88 -5.78
C ILE A 155 -4.38 -23.39 -5.97
N GLY A 156 -5.14 -22.83 -6.91
CA GLY A 156 -6.50 -23.29 -7.21
C GLY A 156 -7.49 -22.23 -7.69
N GLY A 157 -7.43 -21.91 -8.98
CA GLY A 157 -8.59 -21.66 -9.84
C GLY A 157 -9.60 -20.55 -9.48
N GLY A 158 -9.59 -19.47 -10.27
CA GLY A 158 -10.76 -18.62 -10.48
C GLY A 158 -10.49 -17.15 -10.18
N GLY A 159 -10.51 -16.30 -11.22
CA GLY A 159 -10.29 -14.87 -11.10
C GLY A 159 -11.33 -14.17 -10.22
N VAL A 160 -10.92 -13.06 -9.62
CA VAL A 160 -11.81 -12.18 -8.85
C VAL A 160 -11.98 -10.86 -9.60
N ILE A 161 -13.25 -10.57 -9.91
CA ILE A 161 -13.77 -9.30 -10.39
C ILE A 161 -14.12 -8.49 -9.14
N PHE A 162 -13.53 -7.31 -8.98
CA PHE A 162 -14.06 -6.32 -8.03
C PHE A 162 -15.07 -5.43 -8.75
N ALA A 163 -16.31 -5.50 -8.29
CA ALA A 163 -17.39 -4.61 -8.69
C ALA A 163 -17.71 -3.71 -7.49
N THR A 164 -17.56 -2.40 -7.66
CA THR A 164 -18.05 -1.42 -6.68
C THR A 164 -18.91 -0.38 -7.38
N GLY A 165 -20.06 -0.10 -6.77
CA GLY A 165 -21.14 0.73 -7.31
C GLY A 165 -20.73 2.19 -7.53
N MET A 166 -21.37 2.85 -8.50
CA MET A 166 -21.12 4.26 -8.82
C MET A 166 -22.42 5.07 -8.86
N SER A 167 -22.41 6.22 -8.19
CA SER A 167 -23.33 7.34 -8.42
C SER A 167 -22.92 8.14 -9.68
N ILE A 168 -23.85 8.91 -10.25
CA ILE A 168 -23.77 9.43 -11.64
C ILE A 168 -22.67 10.49 -11.85
N GLY A 169 -22.23 11.20 -10.81
CA GLY A 169 -21.11 12.17 -10.86
C GLY A 169 -19.73 11.52 -10.83
N ALA A 170 -19.52 10.55 -9.93
CA ALA A 170 -18.30 9.73 -9.83
C ALA A 170 -18.02 8.97 -11.15
N TYR A 171 -19.08 8.58 -11.88
CA TYR A 171 -19.00 7.87 -13.16
C TYR A 171 -18.23 8.61 -14.26
N ARG A 172 -18.02 9.94 -14.20
CA ARG A 172 -17.26 10.68 -15.24
C ARG A 172 -15.78 10.88 -14.89
N ARG A 173 -15.42 11.12 -13.62
CA ARG A 173 -14.02 11.32 -13.19
C ARG A 173 -13.30 9.97 -12.98
N SER A 174 -13.97 8.95 -12.42
CA SER A 174 -13.44 7.59 -12.37
C SER A 174 -13.19 7.01 -13.77
N LYS A 175 -14.06 7.35 -14.74
CA LYS A 175 -13.85 7.02 -16.15
C LYS A 175 -12.62 7.68 -16.72
N ALA A 176 -12.43 8.99 -16.53
CA ALA A 176 -11.26 9.69 -17.03
C ALA A 176 -9.96 9.09 -16.47
N LYS A 177 -9.93 8.74 -15.18
CA LYS A 177 -8.81 8.04 -14.53
C LYS A 177 -8.61 6.64 -15.09
N LYS A 178 -9.66 5.83 -15.19
CA LYS A 178 -9.63 4.47 -15.75
C LYS A 178 -9.19 4.48 -17.22
N ILE A 179 -9.60 5.48 -17.99
CA ILE A 179 -9.17 5.70 -19.37
C ILE A 179 -7.69 6.10 -19.42
N ALA A 180 -7.25 7.03 -18.58
CA ALA A 180 -5.84 7.45 -18.53
C ALA A 180 -4.93 6.27 -18.14
N GLN A 181 -5.33 5.48 -17.14
CA GLN A 181 -4.65 4.25 -16.74
C GLN A 181 -4.64 3.23 -17.88
N ALA A 182 -5.78 2.94 -18.50
CA ALA A 182 -5.86 2.02 -19.63
C ALA A 182 -5.01 2.50 -20.82
N ARG A 183 -4.92 3.80 -21.08
CA ARG A 183 -4.03 4.36 -22.11
C ARG A 183 -2.55 4.13 -21.77
N ALA A 184 -2.15 4.36 -20.51
CA ALA A 184 -0.78 4.13 -20.05
C ALA A 184 -0.40 2.65 -20.08
N GLU A 185 -1.29 1.78 -19.60
CA GLU A 185 -1.12 0.32 -19.59
C GLU A 185 -1.11 -0.26 -21.00
N MET A 186 -1.96 0.24 -21.91
CA MET A 186 -1.91 -0.17 -23.31
C MET A 186 -0.60 0.24 -23.99
N SER A 187 -0.03 1.40 -23.63
CA SER A 187 1.29 1.79 -24.11
C SER A 187 2.39 0.86 -23.59
N LEU A 188 2.29 0.39 -22.35
CA LEU A 188 3.20 -0.60 -21.77
C LEU A 188 3.08 -1.94 -22.51
N VAL A 189 1.87 -2.46 -22.65
CA VAL A 189 1.58 -3.72 -23.35
C VAL A 189 2.09 -3.66 -24.78
N GLY A 190 1.79 -2.60 -25.53
CA GLY A 190 2.22 -2.46 -26.93
C GLY A 190 3.74 -2.43 -27.12
N LYS A 191 4.49 -1.97 -26.11
CA LYS A 191 5.96 -1.92 -26.13
C LYS A 191 6.58 -3.23 -25.64
N GLU A 192 6.18 -3.70 -24.47
CA GLU A 192 6.88 -4.77 -23.76
C GLU A 192 6.39 -6.17 -24.14
N TYR A 193 5.11 -6.32 -24.50
CA TYR A 193 4.54 -7.63 -24.84
C TYR A 193 5.25 -8.27 -26.03
N GLY A 194 5.42 -7.53 -27.13
CA GLY A 194 6.06 -8.05 -28.33
C GLY A 194 7.52 -8.43 -28.09
N GLU A 195 8.24 -7.61 -27.32
CA GLU A 195 9.62 -7.90 -26.94
C GLU A 195 9.72 -9.15 -26.06
N LEU A 196 8.88 -9.28 -25.03
CA LEU A 196 8.81 -10.44 -24.13
C LEU A 196 8.43 -11.72 -24.90
N ALA A 197 7.42 -11.64 -25.77
CA ALA A 197 6.98 -12.78 -26.57
C ALA A 197 8.10 -13.36 -27.43
N THR A 198 9.01 -12.52 -27.96
CA THR A 198 10.15 -13.00 -28.77
C THR A 198 11.23 -13.72 -27.96
N ARG A 199 11.32 -13.45 -26.65
CA ARG A 199 12.35 -14.02 -25.76
C ARG A 199 11.80 -15.00 -24.73
N LEU A 200 10.48 -15.23 -24.70
CA LEU A 200 9.83 -16.12 -23.76
C LEU A 200 10.44 -17.54 -23.75
N ASP A 201 10.74 -18.09 -24.93
CA ASP A 201 11.44 -19.39 -25.04
C ASP A 201 12.82 -19.37 -24.38
N GLN A 202 13.55 -18.25 -24.46
CA GLN A 202 14.86 -18.12 -23.84
C GLN A 202 14.75 -18.02 -22.32
N ILE A 203 13.73 -17.32 -21.82
CA ILE A 203 13.43 -17.23 -20.38
C ILE A 203 13.08 -18.63 -19.86
N ASP A 204 12.23 -19.37 -20.59
CA ASP A 204 11.84 -20.72 -20.22
C ASP A 204 13.03 -21.69 -20.18
N ILE A 205 13.91 -21.64 -21.18
CA ILE A 205 15.17 -22.40 -21.18
C ILE A 205 16.03 -22.03 -19.98
N ARG A 206 16.15 -20.73 -19.66
CA ARG A 206 16.94 -20.27 -18.52
C ARG A 206 16.37 -20.78 -17.20
N ALA A 207 15.06 -20.65 -16.98
CA ALA A 207 14.37 -21.18 -15.79
C ALA A 207 14.60 -22.68 -15.60
N HIS A 208 14.56 -23.46 -16.70
CA HIS A 208 14.82 -24.90 -16.68
C HIS A 208 16.30 -25.27 -16.53
N SER A 209 17.22 -24.36 -16.85
CA SER A 209 18.67 -24.58 -16.71
C SER A 209 19.21 -24.38 -15.30
N LEU A 210 18.45 -23.72 -14.42
CA LEU A 210 18.84 -23.46 -13.04
C LEU A 210 18.94 -24.75 -12.22
N THR A 211 19.97 -24.83 -11.38
CA THR A 211 20.31 -26.05 -10.63
C THR A 211 20.46 -25.83 -9.13
N SER A 212 20.47 -24.59 -8.65
CA SER A 212 20.58 -24.33 -7.22
C SER A 212 19.37 -24.84 -6.44
N PRO A 213 19.51 -24.99 -5.11
CA PRO A 213 18.38 -25.28 -4.24
C PRO A 213 17.22 -24.28 -4.35
N PHE A 214 17.47 -23.03 -4.78
CA PHE A 214 16.45 -22.00 -4.95
C PHE A 214 15.56 -22.23 -6.18
N ALA A 215 16.04 -22.95 -7.19
CA ALA A 215 15.26 -23.35 -8.37
C ALA A 215 14.36 -24.57 -8.08
N ASN A 216 13.57 -24.44 -7.02
CA ASN A 216 12.70 -25.48 -6.48
C ASN A 216 11.37 -25.60 -7.25
N ALA A 217 10.51 -26.54 -6.82
CA ALA A 217 9.21 -26.76 -7.46
C ALA A 217 8.29 -25.54 -7.37
N THR A 218 8.33 -24.78 -6.27
CA THR A 218 7.52 -23.56 -6.10
C THR A 218 7.87 -22.52 -7.16
N MET A 219 9.16 -22.19 -7.30
CA MET A 219 9.63 -21.23 -8.30
C MET A 219 9.28 -21.67 -9.73
N ARG A 220 9.42 -22.96 -10.04
CA ARG A 220 9.06 -23.49 -11.37
C ARG A 220 7.57 -23.39 -11.64
N ASN A 221 6.74 -23.68 -10.64
CA ASN A 221 5.28 -23.54 -10.77
C ASN A 221 4.88 -22.08 -10.97
N GLU A 222 5.46 -21.13 -10.22
CA GLU A 222 5.22 -19.69 -10.40
C GLU A 222 5.58 -19.22 -11.82
N TRP A 223 6.70 -19.73 -12.36
CA TRP A 223 7.11 -19.45 -13.74
C TRP A 223 6.14 -20.03 -14.75
N GLU A 224 5.78 -21.31 -14.62
CA GLU A 224 4.83 -21.97 -15.52
C GLU A 224 3.48 -21.26 -15.52
N GLU A 225 2.98 -20.86 -14.35
CA GLU A 225 1.71 -20.14 -14.23
C GLU A 225 1.72 -18.78 -14.92
N VAL A 226 2.74 -17.95 -14.68
CA VAL A 226 2.81 -16.62 -15.33
C VAL A 226 3.06 -16.74 -16.83
N ARG A 227 3.88 -17.70 -17.27
CA ARG A 227 4.13 -18.01 -18.69
C ARG A 227 2.83 -18.43 -19.38
N ASP A 228 2.08 -19.34 -18.77
CA ASP A 228 0.83 -19.84 -19.35
C ASP A 228 -0.25 -18.74 -19.39
N ARG A 229 -0.34 -17.89 -18.35
CA ARG A 229 -1.17 -16.68 -18.39
C ARG A 229 -0.76 -15.75 -19.55
N PHE A 230 0.54 -15.52 -19.73
CA PHE A 230 1.06 -14.68 -20.81
C PHE A 230 0.78 -15.24 -22.22
N PHE A 231 0.84 -16.56 -22.39
CA PHE A 231 0.41 -17.19 -23.64
C PHE A 231 -1.09 -17.00 -23.89
N ASN A 232 -1.91 -17.11 -22.84
CA ASN A 232 -3.36 -17.01 -22.97
C ASN A 232 -3.85 -15.58 -23.28
N ILE A 233 -3.10 -14.54 -22.89
CA ILE A 233 -3.45 -13.16 -23.26
C ILE A 233 -3.14 -12.84 -24.73
N HIS A 234 -2.44 -13.69 -25.50
CA HIS A 234 -2.09 -13.41 -26.90
C HIS A 234 -3.30 -13.04 -27.78
N GLY A 235 -4.38 -13.82 -27.69
CA GLY A 235 -5.62 -13.53 -28.42
C GLY A 235 -6.32 -12.24 -27.95
N GLN A 236 -6.14 -11.85 -26.68
CA GLN A 236 -6.62 -10.58 -26.16
C GLN A 236 -5.77 -9.42 -26.66
N VAL A 237 -4.44 -9.53 -26.60
CA VAL A 237 -3.50 -8.50 -27.07
C VAL A 237 -3.63 -8.25 -28.57
N ASP A 238 -3.85 -9.29 -29.38
CA ASP A 238 -4.14 -9.12 -30.82
C ASP A 238 -5.44 -8.31 -31.04
N SER A 239 -6.46 -8.53 -30.22
CA SER A 239 -7.71 -7.77 -30.29
C SER A 239 -7.51 -6.32 -29.80
N LEU A 240 -6.70 -6.13 -28.75
CA LEU A 240 -6.31 -4.82 -28.21
C LEU A 240 -5.39 -4.06 -29.17
N GLY A 241 -4.60 -4.73 -30.00
CA GLY A 241 -3.71 -4.11 -31.00
C GLY A 241 -4.45 -3.30 -32.08
N ASN A 242 -5.77 -3.46 -32.18
CA ASN A 242 -6.63 -2.59 -32.99
C ASN A 242 -6.92 -1.23 -32.33
N LEU A 243 -6.57 -1.06 -31.05
CA LEU A 243 -6.58 0.22 -30.35
C LEU A 243 -5.29 0.97 -30.67
N THR A 244 -5.44 2.20 -31.16
CA THR A 244 -4.32 3.11 -31.42
C THR A 244 -4.41 4.30 -30.48
N SER A 245 -3.34 5.09 -30.36
CA SER A 245 -3.37 6.33 -29.57
C SER A 245 -4.50 7.30 -29.99
N GLN A 246 -4.98 7.18 -31.23
CA GLN A 246 -6.09 7.95 -31.79
C GLN A 246 -7.47 7.33 -31.56
N SER A 247 -7.56 6.13 -31.01
CA SER A 247 -8.84 5.50 -30.67
C SER A 247 -9.59 6.33 -29.63
N PRO A 248 -10.93 6.39 -29.71
CA PRO A 248 -11.76 7.14 -28.77
C PRO A 248 -11.70 6.55 -27.36
N ASP A 249 -11.88 7.40 -26.36
CA ASP A 249 -11.81 7.06 -24.93
C ASP A 249 -12.83 5.99 -24.54
N GLU A 250 -14.01 5.96 -25.17
CA GLU A 250 -15.03 4.94 -24.91
C GLU A 250 -14.51 3.53 -25.18
N LYS A 251 -13.68 3.34 -26.22
CA LYS A 251 -13.11 2.04 -26.53
C LYS A 251 -12.05 1.60 -25.52
N TYR A 252 -11.28 2.56 -24.98
CA TYR A 252 -10.32 2.28 -23.91
C TYR A 252 -11.04 1.90 -22.62
N LEU A 253 -12.13 2.59 -22.31
CA LEU A 253 -12.94 2.29 -21.14
C LEU A 253 -13.62 0.92 -21.24
N GLU A 254 -14.19 0.58 -22.41
CA GLU A 254 -14.82 -0.73 -22.66
C GLU A 254 -13.85 -1.90 -22.50
N GLN A 255 -12.56 -1.68 -22.80
CA GLN A 255 -11.52 -2.70 -22.74
C GLN A 255 -10.60 -2.57 -21.51
N ALA A 256 -10.91 -1.65 -20.59
CA ALA A 256 -9.98 -1.26 -19.53
C ALA A 256 -9.54 -2.45 -18.65
N ASP A 257 -10.45 -3.37 -18.31
CA ASP A 257 -10.11 -4.53 -17.48
C ASP A 257 -9.23 -5.54 -18.23
N ALA A 258 -9.47 -5.73 -19.54
CA ALA A 258 -8.63 -6.57 -20.38
C ALA A 258 -7.24 -5.97 -20.61
N ILE A 259 -7.16 -4.65 -20.78
CA ILE A 259 -5.90 -3.91 -20.87
C ILE A 259 -5.11 -4.04 -19.56
N HIS A 260 -5.78 -3.85 -18.42
CA HIS A 260 -5.17 -3.98 -17.11
C HIS A 260 -4.62 -5.39 -16.88
N GLN A 261 -5.43 -6.42 -17.15
CA GLN A 261 -4.99 -7.82 -17.03
C GLN A 261 -3.77 -8.13 -17.91
N ALA A 262 -3.77 -7.65 -19.16
CA ALA A 262 -2.63 -7.80 -20.07
C ALA A 262 -1.38 -7.07 -19.54
N ALA A 263 -1.54 -5.87 -18.99
CA ALA A 263 -0.44 -5.10 -18.42
C ALA A 263 0.14 -5.74 -17.16
N VAL A 264 -0.70 -6.21 -16.24
CA VAL A 264 -0.28 -6.94 -15.04
C VAL A 264 0.51 -8.18 -15.43
N THR A 265 -0.04 -9.03 -16.31
CA THR A 265 0.62 -10.26 -16.76
C THR A 265 1.95 -9.95 -17.46
N THR A 266 2.00 -8.89 -18.27
CA THR A 266 3.24 -8.46 -18.95
C THR A 266 4.31 -8.04 -17.94
N ARG A 267 3.95 -7.25 -16.92
CA ARG A 267 4.87 -6.86 -15.83
C ARG A 267 5.35 -8.06 -15.02
N GLU A 268 4.44 -8.98 -14.68
CA GLU A 268 4.79 -10.19 -13.92
C GLU A 268 5.77 -11.08 -14.68
N VAL A 269 5.61 -11.27 -16.00
CA VAL A 269 6.60 -11.97 -16.82
C VAL A 269 7.92 -11.22 -16.87
N SER A 270 7.90 -9.89 -17.01
CA SER A 270 9.13 -9.09 -16.99
C SER A 270 9.89 -9.22 -15.67
N HIS A 271 9.18 -9.15 -14.54
CA HIS A 271 9.79 -9.34 -13.22
C HIS A 271 10.31 -10.77 -13.07
N ALA A 272 9.56 -11.77 -13.51
CA ALA A 272 10.01 -13.16 -13.50
C ALA A 272 11.28 -13.35 -14.35
N GLU A 273 11.36 -12.76 -15.54
CA GLU A 273 12.56 -12.76 -16.38
C GLU A 273 13.76 -12.17 -15.63
N ASP A 274 13.63 -10.98 -15.07
CA ASP A 274 14.70 -10.30 -14.33
C ASP A 274 15.17 -11.13 -13.11
N ASN A 275 14.22 -11.74 -12.40
CA ASN A 275 14.50 -12.54 -11.22
C ASN A 275 15.13 -13.91 -11.58
N ILE A 276 14.71 -14.53 -12.67
CA ILE A 276 15.33 -15.75 -13.23
C ILE A 276 16.76 -15.44 -13.69
N ASP A 277 16.99 -14.31 -14.35
CA ASP A 277 18.33 -13.90 -14.77
C ASP A 277 19.24 -13.63 -13.57
N LYS A 278 18.74 -12.92 -12.56
CA LYS A 278 19.44 -12.66 -11.30
C LYS A 278 19.85 -13.96 -10.62
N LEU A 279 18.93 -14.92 -10.50
CA LEU A 279 19.21 -16.25 -9.95
C LEU A 279 20.27 -16.99 -10.79
N TYR A 280 20.14 -16.99 -12.11
CA TYR A 280 21.12 -17.58 -13.01
C TYR A 280 22.53 -16.98 -12.79
N ARG A 281 22.64 -15.65 -12.74
CA ARG A 281 23.91 -14.95 -12.52
C ARG A 281 24.51 -15.26 -11.15
N LEU A 282 23.68 -15.31 -10.11
CA LEU A 282 24.11 -15.71 -8.77
C LEU A 282 24.67 -17.14 -8.75
N GLU A 283 24.00 -18.09 -9.41
CA GLU A 283 24.49 -19.48 -9.55
C GLU A 283 25.84 -19.54 -10.26
N HIS A 284 26.04 -18.72 -11.28
CA HIS A 284 27.22 -18.76 -12.15
C HIS A 284 28.39 -17.88 -11.68
N GLY A 285 28.36 -17.39 -10.44
CA GLY A 285 29.52 -16.70 -9.86
C GLY A 285 29.58 -15.21 -10.15
N ASP A 286 28.48 -14.57 -10.58
CA ASP A 286 28.47 -13.12 -10.77
C ASP A 286 28.74 -12.40 -9.44
N ASP A 287 29.92 -11.80 -9.35
CA ASP A 287 30.43 -11.14 -8.16
C ASP A 287 29.53 -10.00 -7.68
N VAL A 288 28.98 -9.24 -8.62
CA VAL A 288 28.14 -8.08 -8.32
C VAL A 288 26.81 -8.56 -7.77
N VAL A 289 26.16 -9.52 -8.42
CA VAL A 289 24.88 -10.06 -7.94
C VAL A 289 25.05 -10.71 -6.56
N ARG A 290 26.10 -11.52 -6.37
CA ARG A 290 26.37 -12.16 -5.08
C ARG A 290 26.57 -11.15 -3.95
N ARG A 291 27.29 -10.04 -4.18
CA ARG A 291 27.42 -8.97 -3.18
C ARG A 291 26.11 -8.23 -2.95
N THR A 292 25.36 -7.92 -4.00
CA THR A 292 24.07 -7.22 -3.88
C THR A 292 23.07 -8.02 -3.06
N GLU A 293 22.92 -9.33 -3.31
CA GLU A 293 21.97 -10.17 -2.57
C GLU A 293 22.41 -10.36 -1.11
N LEU A 294 23.72 -10.50 -0.85
CA LEU A 294 24.24 -10.55 0.52
C LEU A 294 24.05 -9.23 1.28
N GLN A 295 24.23 -8.09 0.59
CA GLN A 295 24.01 -6.78 1.19
C GLN A 295 22.54 -6.58 1.55
N ALA A 296 21.62 -6.91 0.64
CA ALA A 296 20.18 -6.84 0.92
C ALA A 296 19.77 -7.73 2.10
N LEU A 297 20.28 -8.97 2.15
CA LEU A 297 20.04 -9.88 3.27
C LEU A 297 20.63 -9.34 4.58
N ARG A 298 21.83 -8.76 4.52
CA ARG A 298 22.48 -8.15 5.68
C ARG A 298 21.67 -6.97 6.23
N ASP A 299 21.12 -6.14 5.35
CA ASP A 299 20.34 -4.97 5.74
C ASP A 299 19.02 -5.39 6.40
N ASP A 300 18.33 -6.41 5.85
CA ASP A 300 17.15 -7.03 6.47
C ASP A 300 17.47 -7.62 7.86
N VAL A 301 18.63 -8.28 8.00
CA VAL A 301 19.12 -8.78 9.31
C VAL A 301 19.36 -7.63 10.30
N VAL A 302 19.90 -6.50 9.84
CA VAL A 302 20.12 -5.31 10.68
C VAL A 302 18.79 -4.73 11.16
N GLU A 303 17.80 -4.61 10.28
CA GLU A 303 16.47 -4.13 10.64
C GLU A 303 15.81 -5.04 11.68
N ALA A 304 15.85 -6.36 11.45
CA ALA A 304 15.39 -7.36 12.42
C ALA A 304 16.12 -7.25 13.78
N GLN A 305 17.42 -6.97 13.75
CA GLN A 305 18.23 -6.82 14.95
C GLN A 305 17.85 -5.55 15.73
N VAL A 306 17.59 -4.45 15.03
CA VAL A 306 17.17 -3.16 15.63
C VAL A 306 15.78 -3.24 16.24
N ALA A 307 14.90 -4.10 15.73
CA ALA A 307 13.56 -4.32 16.29
C ALA A 307 13.57 -4.98 17.69
N LEU A 308 14.71 -5.50 18.15
CA LEU A 308 14.85 -6.10 19.48
C LEU A 308 15.25 -5.06 20.54
N ASP A 309 14.52 -5.02 21.65
CA ASP A 309 14.80 -4.06 22.74
C ASP A 309 16.02 -4.48 23.58
N ASP A 310 16.29 -5.78 23.65
CA ASP A 310 17.37 -6.35 24.47
C ASP A 310 18.57 -6.76 23.60
N ALA A 311 19.57 -5.88 23.58
CA ALA A 311 20.86 -6.10 22.93
C ALA A 311 21.69 -7.24 23.57
N ASP A 312 21.33 -7.70 24.76
CA ASP A 312 21.94 -8.83 25.44
C ASP A 312 21.16 -10.14 25.26
N SER A 313 20.08 -10.13 24.48
CA SER A 313 19.30 -11.34 24.19
C SER A 313 20.09 -12.33 23.35
N GLY A 314 19.76 -13.62 23.48
CA GLY A 314 20.34 -14.68 22.62
C GLY A 314 20.05 -14.44 21.14
N LEU A 315 18.84 -13.95 20.82
CA LEU A 315 18.40 -13.66 19.47
C LEU A 315 19.15 -12.47 18.86
N TYR A 316 19.41 -11.40 19.62
CA TYR A 316 20.23 -10.28 19.15
C TYR A 316 21.64 -10.73 18.78
N ARG A 317 22.26 -11.58 19.61
CA ARG A 317 23.59 -12.17 19.30
C ARG A 317 23.54 -13.08 18.08
N GLU A 318 22.46 -13.82 17.88
CA GLU A 318 22.29 -14.67 16.69
C GLU A 318 22.20 -13.82 15.42
N LEU A 319 21.38 -12.76 15.40
CA LEU A 319 21.28 -11.82 14.28
C LEU A 319 22.61 -11.10 14.01
N GLN A 320 23.35 -10.73 15.07
CA GLN A 320 24.71 -10.21 14.95
C GLN A 320 25.64 -11.20 14.23
N ASN A 321 25.61 -12.48 14.61
CA ASN A 321 26.43 -13.52 13.98
C ASN A 321 26.05 -13.71 12.51
N LEU A 322 24.76 -13.65 12.16
CA LEU A 322 24.28 -13.74 10.78
C LEU A 322 24.78 -12.56 9.95
N ARG A 323 24.71 -11.34 10.49
CA ARG A 323 25.26 -10.14 9.86
C ARG A 323 26.76 -10.28 9.58
N GLU A 324 27.53 -10.72 10.56
CA GLU A 324 28.98 -10.92 10.43
C GLU A 324 29.32 -12.02 9.41
N ARG A 325 28.49 -13.07 9.32
CA ARG A 325 28.61 -14.09 8.28
C ARG A 325 28.34 -13.53 6.89
N ALA A 326 27.29 -12.72 6.72
CA ALA A 326 27.00 -12.03 5.46
C ALA A 326 28.18 -11.11 5.04
N ASP A 327 28.71 -10.33 5.98
CA ASP A 327 29.90 -9.48 5.79
C ASP A 327 31.14 -10.29 5.36
N SER A 328 31.37 -11.43 6.00
CA SER A 328 32.46 -12.34 5.63
C SER A 328 32.27 -12.89 4.21
N MET A 329 31.06 -13.35 3.87
CA MET A 329 30.73 -13.88 2.55
C MET A 329 30.88 -12.85 1.43
N MET A 330 30.57 -11.56 1.68
CA MET A 330 30.74 -10.48 0.69
C MET A 330 32.21 -10.29 0.25
N ASN A 331 33.17 -10.69 1.09
CA ASN A 331 34.60 -10.64 0.78
C ASN A 331 35.10 -11.89 0.04
N ARG A 332 34.27 -12.94 -0.08
CA ARG A 332 34.62 -14.24 -0.67
C ARG A 332 33.52 -14.80 -1.57
N THR A 333 32.86 -13.91 -2.29
CA THR A 333 31.79 -14.20 -3.25
C THR A 333 32.17 -15.19 -4.35
N GLN A 334 33.46 -15.42 -4.61
CA GLN A 334 33.93 -16.35 -5.64
C GLN A 334 34.25 -17.75 -5.11
N ASP A 335 34.05 -18.01 -3.82
CA ASP A 335 34.28 -19.33 -3.24
C ASP A 335 33.35 -20.39 -3.86
N SER A 336 33.87 -21.58 -4.10
CA SER A 336 33.11 -22.68 -4.71
C SER A 336 31.93 -23.15 -3.84
N GLY A 337 31.99 -22.92 -2.53
CA GLY A 337 30.94 -23.24 -1.57
C GLY A 337 29.95 -22.09 -1.31
N PHE A 338 30.02 -20.98 -2.05
CA PHE A 338 29.21 -19.79 -1.80
C PHE A 338 27.70 -20.10 -1.70
N LEU A 339 27.17 -20.88 -2.64
CA LEU A 339 25.73 -21.18 -2.67
C LEU A 339 25.30 -22.01 -1.46
N ASP A 340 26.11 -22.98 -1.05
CA ASP A 340 25.81 -23.82 0.12
C ASP A 340 25.81 -22.96 1.40
N GLU A 341 26.77 -22.05 1.53
CA GLU A 341 26.82 -21.12 2.65
C GLU A 341 25.68 -20.11 2.64
N TYR A 342 25.26 -19.64 1.45
CA TYR A 342 24.15 -18.72 1.29
C TYR A 342 22.82 -19.37 1.68
N VAL A 343 22.60 -20.64 1.28
CA VAL A 343 21.45 -21.44 1.71
C VAL A 343 21.43 -21.62 3.23
N LEU A 344 22.57 -21.91 3.85
CA LEU A 344 22.67 -22.04 5.31
C LEU A 344 22.38 -20.71 6.02
N LEU A 345 22.93 -19.60 5.51
CA LEU A 345 22.69 -18.26 6.06
C LEU A 345 21.19 -17.91 6.03
N LEU A 346 20.50 -18.16 4.91
CA LEU A 346 19.06 -17.97 4.79
C LEU A 346 18.27 -18.88 5.75
N GLY A 347 18.66 -20.14 5.87
CA GLY A 347 18.00 -21.10 6.77
C GLY A 347 18.13 -20.73 8.25
N ASP A 348 19.31 -20.26 8.66
CA ASP A 348 19.56 -19.78 10.02
C ASP A 348 18.78 -18.49 10.29
N TYR A 349 18.77 -17.56 9.33
CA TYR A 349 18.02 -16.32 9.46
C TYR A 349 16.50 -16.52 9.51
N ARG A 350 15.95 -17.40 8.67
CA ARG A 350 14.55 -17.85 8.77
C ARG A 350 14.19 -18.30 10.19
N THR A 351 15.07 -19.08 10.81
CA THR A 351 14.88 -19.59 12.18
C THR A 351 14.93 -18.46 13.21
N ALA A 352 15.80 -17.47 13.01
CA ALA A 352 15.83 -16.27 13.85
C ALA A 352 14.54 -15.44 13.70
N LEU A 353 14.03 -15.26 12.47
CA LEU A 353 12.78 -14.53 12.22
C LEU A 353 11.55 -15.24 12.79
N GLU A 354 11.50 -16.57 12.76
CA GLU A 354 10.45 -17.33 13.45
C GLU A 354 10.46 -17.09 14.97
N GLN A 355 11.64 -16.94 15.57
CA GLN A 355 11.75 -16.59 16.98
C GLN A 355 11.37 -15.12 17.24
N LEU A 356 11.79 -14.21 16.36
CA LEU A 356 11.44 -12.80 16.44
C LEU A 356 9.93 -12.61 16.35
N ARG A 357 9.27 -13.23 15.37
CA ARG A 357 7.81 -13.18 15.21
C ARG A 357 7.09 -13.58 16.49
N LYS A 358 7.51 -14.69 17.12
CA LYS A 358 6.91 -15.16 18.38
C LYS A 358 7.18 -14.26 19.59
N GLN A 359 8.21 -13.41 19.53
CA GLN A 359 8.56 -12.50 20.62
C GLN A 359 8.00 -11.09 20.45
N LYS A 360 7.74 -10.68 19.21
CA LYS A 360 7.43 -9.29 18.86
C LYS A 360 6.06 -9.10 18.21
N PHE A 361 5.55 -10.13 17.55
CA PHE A 361 4.32 -10.10 16.76
C PHE A 361 3.32 -11.15 17.28
N ASP A 362 3.28 -11.34 18.60
CA ASP A 362 2.37 -12.27 19.31
C ASP A 362 1.06 -11.61 19.75
N ASP A 363 0.89 -10.33 19.40
CA ASP A 363 -0.25 -9.47 19.70
C ASP A 363 -1.43 -9.66 18.74
N LEU A 364 -1.20 -10.27 17.57
CA LEU A 364 -2.23 -10.50 16.56
C LEU A 364 -3.06 -11.77 16.84
N ASP A 365 -4.37 -11.71 16.61
CA ASP A 365 -5.22 -12.90 16.54
C ASP A 365 -4.91 -13.68 15.24
N GLU A 366 -4.26 -14.84 15.38
CA GLU A 366 -3.88 -15.68 14.24
C GLU A 366 -5.08 -16.13 13.37
N SER A 367 -6.30 -16.12 13.90
CA SER A 367 -7.50 -16.55 13.18
C SER A 367 -8.10 -15.48 12.25
N GLU A 368 -7.72 -14.22 12.43
CA GLU A 368 -8.22 -13.08 11.66
C GLU A 368 -7.16 -12.53 10.67
N ASN A 369 -5.96 -13.09 10.69
CA ASN A 369 -4.84 -12.62 9.88
C ASN A 369 -4.93 -13.04 8.41
N THR A 370 -4.47 -12.16 7.53
CA THR A 370 -4.07 -12.53 6.17
C THR A 370 -2.88 -13.50 6.21
N ALA A 371 -2.73 -14.32 5.18
CA ALA A 371 -1.64 -15.29 5.15
C ALA A 371 -0.29 -14.56 4.98
N LEU A 372 0.69 -14.90 5.82
CA LEU A 372 2.07 -14.46 5.65
C LEU A 372 2.69 -15.19 4.45
N VAL A 373 2.96 -14.47 3.37
CA VAL A 373 3.49 -15.04 2.13
C VAL A 373 4.80 -14.34 1.75
N ALA A 374 5.77 -15.12 1.29
CA ALA A 374 7.02 -14.58 0.76
C ALA A 374 6.81 -14.02 -0.66
N PRO A 375 7.54 -12.97 -1.07
CA PRO A 375 7.52 -12.51 -2.46
C PRO A 375 7.91 -13.66 -3.41
N GLY A 376 7.05 -13.92 -4.41
CA GLY A 376 7.31 -14.88 -5.48
C GLY A 376 8.14 -14.27 -6.62
N ILE A 377 8.56 -15.07 -7.59
CA ILE A 377 9.44 -14.61 -8.68
C ILE A 377 8.82 -13.54 -9.59
N THR A 378 7.50 -13.39 -9.58
CA THR A 378 6.77 -12.35 -10.33
C THR A 378 6.75 -11.01 -9.60
N SER A 379 7.22 -10.95 -8.35
CA SER A 379 7.29 -9.72 -7.57
C SER A 379 8.52 -8.88 -7.95
N PRO A 380 8.39 -7.55 -8.04
CA PRO A 380 9.54 -6.66 -8.21
C PRO A 380 10.52 -6.73 -7.02
N ASP A 381 10.01 -7.06 -5.82
CA ASP A 381 10.79 -7.08 -4.57
C ASP A 381 11.37 -8.46 -4.24
N TYR A 382 11.24 -9.41 -5.16
CA TYR A 382 11.87 -10.72 -5.05
C TYR A 382 13.40 -10.60 -4.93
N ARG A 383 13.94 -11.29 -3.93
CA ARG A 383 15.37 -11.56 -3.76
C ARG A 383 15.61 -13.06 -3.78
N VAL A 384 16.83 -13.43 -4.16
CA VAL A 384 17.18 -14.84 -4.32
C VAL A 384 17.10 -15.56 -2.98
N GLY A 385 16.21 -16.54 -2.90
CA GLY A 385 15.97 -17.35 -1.70
C GLY A 385 14.67 -17.05 -0.96
N TYR A 386 13.95 -15.97 -1.31
CA TYR A 386 12.60 -15.75 -0.80
C TYR A 386 11.67 -16.89 -1.24
N GLY A 387 10.80 -17.35 -0.33
CA GLY A 387 9.92 -18.50 -0.54
C GLY A 387 10.60 -19.87 -0.47
N TYR A 388 11.94 -19.94 -0.54
CA TYR A 388 12.66 -21.19 -0.33
C TYR A 388 12.46 -21.68 1.12
N ASN A 389 11.90 -22.87 1.29
CA ASN A 389 11.49 -23.42 2.60
C ASN A 389 10.63 -22.45 3.42
N ASN A 390 9.73 -21.72 2.74
CA ASN A 390 8.87 -20.69 3.35
C ASN A 390 9.65 -19.57 4.05
N PHE A 391 10.86 -19.26 3.59
CA PHE A 391 11.59 -18.10 4.08
C PHE A 391 10.87 -16.81 3.69
N VAL A 392 10.45 -16.05 4.70
CA VAL A 392 9.87 -14.70 4.59
C VAL A 392 10.87 -13.74 5.24
N PRO A 393 11.34 -12.70 4.52
CA PRO A 393 12.27 -11.71 5.07
C PRO A 393 11.63 -10.83 6.15
N PHE A 394 12.44 -10.13 6.93
CA PHE A 394 11.96 -9.28 8.02
C PHE A 394 11.07 -8.15 7.51
N TRP A 395 11.43 -7.46 6.44
CA TRP A 395 10.59 -6.39 5.91
C TRP A 395 9.17 -6.89 5.57
N ALA A 396 9.03 -8.05 4.93
CA ALA A 396 7.73 -8.60 4.57
C ALA A 396 6.95 -9.09 5.80
N LEU A 397 7.66 -9.61 6.81
CA LEU A 397 7.07 -9.97 8.09
C LEU A 397 6.58 -8.73 8.86
N SER A 398 7.35 -7.64 8.83
CA SER A 398 7.02 -6.37 9.49
C SER A 398 5.84 -5.69 8.80
N THR A 399 5.80 -5.67 7.47
CA THR A 399 4.65 -5.17 6.69
C THR A 399 3.41 -5.99 7.01
N TRP A 400 3.50 -7.33 6.96
CA TRP A 400 2.38 -8.20 7.33
C TRP A 400 1.88 -7.93 8.75
N HIS A 401 2.78 -7.73 9.73
CA HIS A 401 2.37 -7.41 11.09
C HIS A 401 1.66 -6.06 11.14
N SER A 402 2.22 -5.02 10.52
CA SER A 402 1.62 -3.69 10.42
C SER A 402 0.21 -3.75 9.82
N ASP A 403 0.06 -4.38 8.66
CA ASP A 403 -1.22 -4.46 7.95
C ASP A 403 -2.28 -5.20 8.78
N ASN A 404 -1.92 -6.30 9.42
CA ASN A 404 -2.85 -7.06 10.25
C ASN A 404 -3.13 -6.38 11.58
N SER A 405 -2.17 -5.68 12.17
CA SER A 405 -2.37 -4.88 13.37
C SER A 405 -3.33 -3.73 13.10
N ALA A 406 -3.19 -3.05 11.94
CA ALA A 406 -4.10 -2.01 11.48
C ALA A 406 -5.48 -2.60 11.21
N ALA A 407 -5.57 -3.73 10.51
CA ALA A 407 -6.84 -4.40 10.24
C ALA A 407 -7.56 -4.85 11.54
N GLN A 408 -6.86 -5.43 12.51
CA GLN A 408 -7.47 -5.86 13.79
C GLN A 408 -7.78 -4.67 14.71
N SER A 409 -6.99 -3.61 14.66
CA SER A 409 -7.29 -2.36 15.35
C SER A 409 -8.53 -1.69 14.76
N SER A 410 -8.68 -1.73 13.43
CA SER A 410 -9.89 -1.29 12.71
C SER A 410 -11.10 -2.19 12.99
N GLY A 411 -10.89 -3.46 13.37
CA GLY A 411 -11.93 -4.39 13.82
C GLY A 411 -12.39 -4.17 15.27
N SER A 412 -11.62 -3.41 16.08
CA SER A 412 -11.86 -3.24 17.52
C SER A 412 -12.16 -1.79 17.95
N GLY A 413 -12.00 -0.79 17.07
CA GLY A 413 -12.60 0.54 17.16
C GLY A 413 -13.72 0.69 16.13
N GLY A 414 -14.86 1.29 16.47
CA GLY A 414 -15.92 1.53 15.49
C GLY A 414 -15.39 2.39 14.34
N GLY A 415 -15.27 1.81 13.14
CA GLY A 415 -14.73 2.49 11.96
C GLY A 415 -15.44 3.82 11.67
N ALA A 416 -14.76 4.70 10.91
CA ALA A 416 -15.28 6.03 10.58
C ALA A 416 -16.76 5.96 10.15
N ASN A 417 -17.62 6.67 10.88
CA ASN A 417 -18.99 6.88 10.47
C ASN A 417 -19.01 7.84 9.28
N THR A 418 -19.24 7.30 8.08
CA THR A 418 -19.34 8.06 6.83
C THR A 418 -20.80 8.42 6.48
N GLY A 419 -21.76 8.06 7.32
CA GLY A 419 -23.19 8.27 7.09
C GLY A 419 -23.69 9.66 7.50
N PHE A 420 -24.47 10.29 6.61
CA PHE A 420 -25.31 11.46 6.91
C PHE A 420 -26.77 11.02 6.97
N SER A 421 -27.51 11.47 7.99
CA SER A 421 -28.91 11.08 8.21
C SER A 421 -29.85 11.58 7.10
N SER A 422 -29.46 12.64 6.41
CA SER A 422 -30.18 13.24 5.28
C SER A 422 -30.08 12.42 3.98
N GLY A 423 -29.09 11.51 3.88
CA GLY A 423 -28.69 10.86 2.64
C GLY A 423 -27.67 11.66 1.81
N PHE A 424 -27.12 12.74 2.36
CA PHE A 424 -25.99 13.47 1.79
C PHE A 424 -24.78 12.54 1.59
N SER A 425 -24.10 12.66 0.45
CA SER A 425 -23.01 11.78 0.04
C SER A 425 -21.64 12.44 0.23
N GLY A 426 -21.47 13.16 1.34
CA GLY A 426 -20.20 13.81 1.69
C GLY A 426 -19.07 12.79 1.84
N ALA A 427 -17.90 13.10 1.28
CA ALA A 427 -16.71 12.26 1.43
C ALA A 427 -15.98 12.58 2.74
N GLY A 428 -15.34 11.58 3.34
CA GLY A 428 -14.77 11.62 4.68
C GLY A 428 -15.67 10.95 5.72
N GLY A 429 -15.43 11.21 7.00
CA GLY A 429 -16.16 10.57 8.08
C GLY A 429 -15.84 11.16 9.46
N SER A 430 -16.48 10.59 10.48
CA SER A 430 -16.25 10.94 11.88
C SER A 430 -16.00 9.71 12.74
N SER A 431 -15.32 9.89 13.87
CA SER A 431 -15.17 8.83 14.87
C SER A 431 -15.29 9.39 16.27
N SER A 432 -15.94 8.63 17.15
CA SER A 432 -16.04 8.94 18.58
C SER A 432 -14.76 8.56 19.32
N PHE A 433 -14.55 9.19 20.47
CA PHE A 433 -13.43 8.89 21.38
C PHE A 433 -13.73 9.25 22.83
#